data_AF-A0A2M7YI72-F1
#
_entry.id   AF-A0A2M7YI72-F1
#
_cell.length_a   1.000
_cell.length_b   1.000
_cell.length_c   1.000
_cell.angle_alpha   90.00
_cell.angle_beta   90.00
_cell.angle_gamma   90.00
#
_symmetry.space_group_name_H-M   'P 1'
#
loop_
_entity.id
_entity.type
_entity.pdbx_description
1 polymer ?
#
loop_
_entity_poly.entity_id
_entity_poly.type
_entity_poly.pdbx_seq_one_letter_code
_entity_poly.pdbx_strand_id
1 'polypeptide(L)'
;SLVLVVDDSDSSVGTWIHWVVWNIDPKTVTIESGSVPSGAIEGLTSFGNIGYGGPCPAGGAHRYIFKLFALDTSLELKYGAAYQELDQMMSGHILARAELVGRYERSSLW
;
A
#
# COMPACT_ATOMS: atom_id res chain seq x y z
N SER A 1 11.84 -8.14 6.37
CA SER A 1 11.24 -8.29 5.02
C SER A 1 10.92 -6.91 4.44
N LEU A 2 10.26 -6.81 3.29
CA LEU A 2 9.73 -5.54 2.77
C LEU A 2 8.21 -5.46 2.90
N VAL A 3 7.69 -4.24 3.11
CA VAL A 3 6.27 -3.91 3.12
C VAL A 3 6.00 -2.74 2.19
N LEU A 4 4.99 -2.86 1.32
CA LEU A 4 4.50 -1.79 0.46
C LEU A 4 3.10 -1.36 0.90
N VAL A 5 2.94 -0.08 1.16
CA VAL A 5 1.65 0.56 1.43
C VAL A 5 1.42 1.63 0.37
N VAL A 6 0.24 1.64 -0.24
CA VAL A 6 -0.19 2.69 -1.15
C VAL A 6 -1.38 3.40 -0.51
N ASP A 7 -1.22 4.68 -0.22
CA ASP A 7 -2.30 5.50 0.34
C ASP A 7 -2.49 6.84 -0.35
N ASP A 8 -3.68 7.38 -0.16
CA ASP A 8 -4.13 8.68 -0.62
C ASP A 8 -4.70 9.46 0.59
N SER A 9 -3.90 10.41 1.08
CA SER A 9 -4.31 11.31 2.17
C SER A 9 -5.15 12.51 1.70
N ASP A 10 -5.28 12.70 0.39
CA ASP A 10 -6.03 13.82 -0.21
C ASP A 10 -7.54 13.49 -0.34
N SER A 11 -7.91 12.24 -0.06
CA SER A 11 -9.30 11.79 0.03
C SER A 11 -10.12 12.55 1.09
N SER A 12 -11.35 12.94 0.71
CA SER A 12 -12.28 13.69 1.55
C SER A 12 -12.85 12.91 2.74
N VAL A 13 -12.65 11.59 2.77
CA VAL A 13 -13.14 10.68 3.82
C VAL A 13 -12.01 10.14 4.69
N GLY A 14 -10.86 10.81 4.70
CA GLY A 14 -9.65 10.40 5.42
C GLY A 14 -8.71 9.56 4.56
N THR A 15 -7.58 9.14 5.12
CA THR A 15 -6.56 8.36 4.42
C THR A 15 -7.16 7.11 3.78
N TRP A 16 -7.07 7.02 2.46
CA TRP A 16 -7.59 5.91 1.68
C TRP A 16 -6.46 4.93 1.35
N ILE A 17 -6.60 3.68 1.78
CA ILE A 17 -5.63 2.62 1.52
C ILE A 17 -5.96 1.97 0.18
N HIS A 18 -5.08 2.16 -0.78
CA HIS A 18 -5.16 1.59 -2.13
C HIS A 18 -4.51 0.22 -2.24
N TRP A 19 -3.48 -0.05 -1.43
CA TRP A 19 -2.83 -1.36 -1.39
C TRP A 19 -2.02 -1.54 -0.11
N VAL A 20 -1.98 -2.77 0.39
CA VAL A 20 -1.09 -3.18 1.48
C VAL A 20 -0.56 -4.57 1.16
N VAL A 21 0.77 -4.70 1.13
CA VAL A 21 1.47 -5.95 0.83
C VAL A 21 2.64 -6.08 1.78
N TRP A 22 2.76 -7.20 2.49
CA TRP A 22 3.87 -7.45 3.41
C TRP A 22 4.56 -8.78 3.14
N ASN A 23 5.67 -8.99 3.84
CA ASN A 23 6.55 -10.15 3.67
C ASN A 23 7.09 -10.30 2.24
N ILE A 24 7.26 -9.18 1.52
CA ILE A 24 7.97 -9.16 0.25
C ILE A 24 9.44 -9.53 0.51
N ASP A 25 10.00 -10.44 -0.30
CA ASP A 25 11.42 -10.81 -0.22
C ASP A 25 12.28 -9.56 -0.42
N PRO A 26 13.21 -9.22 0.49
CA PRO A 26 14.10 -8.06 0.34
C PRO A 26 14.99 -8.08 -0.90
N LYS A 27 15.12 -9.23 -1.59
CA LYS A 27 15.80 -9.34 -2.90
C LYS A 27 14.90 -8.99 -4.08
N THR A 28 13.61 -8.71 -3.85
CA THR A 28 12.68 -8.27 -4.90
C THR A 28 13.10 -6.90 -5.41
N VAL A 29 13.50 -6.82 -6.67
CA VAL A 29 13.92 -5.56 -7.33
C VAL A 29 12.86 -5.01 -8.29
N THR A 30 11.82 -5.79 -8.59
CA THR A 30 10.77 -5.40 -9.53
C THR A 30 9.44 -6.04 -9.13
N ILE A 31 8.36 -5.28 -9.28
CA ILE A 31 6.99 -5.76 -9.18
C ILE A 31 6.35 -5.46 -10.54
N GLU A 32 6.02 -6.50 -11.29
CA GLU A 32 5.40 -6.34 -12.61
C GLU A 32 3.99 -5.76 -12.47
N SER A 33 3.57 -4.99 -13.46
CA SER A 33 2.21 -4.43 -13.49
C SER A 33 1.16 -5.54 -13.37
N GLY A 34 0.22 -5.38 -12.44
CA GLY A 34 -0.84 -6.35 -12.19
C GLY A 34 -0.39 -7.65 -11.50
N SER A 35 0.82 -7.66 -10.92
CA SER A 35 1.35 -8.81 -10.19
C SER A 35 1.53 -8.51 -8.70
N VAL A 36 1.64 -9.60 -7.93
CA VAL A 36 2.00 -9.58 -6.51
C VAL A 36 3.35 -10.29 -6.37
N PRO A 37 4.31 -9.77 -5.60
CA PRO A 37 5.59 -10.45 -5.38
C PRO A 37 5.40 -11.86 -4.82
N SER A 38 6.16 -12.83 -5.33
CA SER A 38 6.07 -14.22 -4.89
C SER A 38 6.30 -14.35 -3.38
N GLY A 39 5.39 -15.02 -2.68
CA GLY A 39 5.46 -15.24 -1.23
C GLY A 39 5.03 -14.06 -0.38
N ALA A 40 4.71 -12.90 -0.98
CA ALA A 40 4.13 -11.79 -0.27
C ALA A 40 2.65 -12.03 0.05
N ILE A 41 2.14 -11.30 1.03
CA ILE A 41 0.76 -11.42 1.52
C ILE A 41 0.06 -10.07 1.34
N GLU A 42 -1.16 -10.09 0.82
CA GLU A 42 -1.99 -8.91 0.61
C GLU A 42 -3.03 -8.73 1.73
N GLY A 43 -3.33 -7.46 2.03
CA GLY A 43 -4.31 -7.07 3.04
C GLY A 43 -5.57 -6.42 2.48
N LEU A 44 -6.47 -6.10 3.40
CA LEU A 44 -7.72 -5.42 3.11
C LEU A 44 -7.46 -3.94 2.79
N THR A 45 -8.10 -3.45 1.73
CA THR A 45 -8.08 -2.03 1.34
C THR A 45 -9.28 -1.26 1.86
N SER A 46 -9.25 0.07 1.73
CA SER A 46 -10.41 0.92 2.01
C SER A 46 -11.61 0.65 1.09
N PHE A 47 -11.41 -0.07 -0.03
CA PHE A 47 -12.49 -0.53 -0.91
C PHE A 47 -13.25 -1.75 -0.36
N GLY A 48 -12.79 -2.35 0.73
CA GLY A 48 -13.37 -3.58 1.29
C GLY A 48 -12.96 -4.86 0.56
N ASN A 49 -12.02 -4.78 -0.38
CA ASN A 49 -11.47 -5.92 -1.11
C ASN A 49 -9.97 -6.08 -0.83
N ILE A 50 -9.44 -7.27 -1.09
CA ILE A 50 -8.01 -7.55 -1.03
C ILE A 50 -7.39 -7.30 -2.41
N GLY A 51 -6.16 -6.81 -2.43
CA GLY A 51 -5.42 -6.47 -3.65
C GLY A 51 -5.37 -4.98 -3.94
N TYR A 52 -4.81 -4.61 -5.09
CA TYR A 52 -4.66 -3.20 -5.49
C TYR A 52 -5.99 -2.60 -5.99
N GLY A 53 -6.41 -1.49 -5.39
CA GLY A 53 -7.47 -0.62 -5.91
C GLY A 53 -6.88 0.63 -6.55
N GLY A 54 -7.20 0.91 -7.81
CA GLY A 54 -6.62 2.04 -8.54
C GLY A 54 -7.14 3.43 -8.14
N PRO A 55 -6.52 4.52 -8.63
CA PRO A 55 -6.98 5.89 -8.46
C PRO A 55 -8.41 6.11 -8.97
N CYS A 56 -9.28 6.68 -8.13
CA CYS A 56 -10.63 7.12 -8.53
C CYS A 56 -11.05 8.38 -7.75
N PRO A 57 -10.31 9.50 -7.87
CA PRO A 57 -10.60 10.71 -7.11
C PRO A 57 -11.96 11.29 -7.54
N ALA A 58 -12.72 11.77 -6.56
CA ALA A 58 -14.04 12.38 -6.78
C ALA A 58 -13.96 13.84 -7.26
N GLY A 59 -12.77 14.46 -7.19
CA GLY A 59 -12.51 15.81 -7.71
C GLY A 59 -11.07 16.26 -7.45
N GLY A 60 -10.51 17.04 -8.36
CA GLY A 60 -9.14 17.53 -8.28
C GLY A 60 -8.06 16.44 -8.41
N ALA A 61 -6.81 16.87 -8.32
CA ALA A 61 -5.66 15.99 -8.33
C ALA A 61 -5.38 15.44 -6.93
N HIS A 62 -5.33 14.11 -6.81
CA HIS A 62 -4.91 13.42 -5.58
C HIS A 62 -3.48 12.91 -5.71
N ARG A 63 -2.79 12.79 -4.58
CA ARG A 63 -1.47 12.16 -4.46
C ARG A 63 -1.61 10.73 -3.95
N TYR A 64 -1.00 9.80 -4.67
CA TYR A 64 -0.91 8.38 -4.31
C TYR A 64 0.52 8.10 -3.86
N ILE A 65 0.69 7.88 -2.56
CA ILE A 65 2.00 7.70 -1.94
C ILE A 65 2.28 6.21 -1.81
N PHE A 66 3.24 5.73 -2.59
CA PHE A 66 3.80 4.39 -2.50
C PHE A 66 4.91 4.41 -1.45
N LYS A 67 4.64 3.85 -0.28
CA LYS A 67 5.56 3.78 0.86
C LYS A 67 6.14 2.38 0.95
N LEU A 68 7.46 2.27 0.77
CA LEU A 68 8.19 1.02 0.94
C LEU A 68 8.93 1.05 2.27
N PHE A 69 8.72 0.03 3.11
CA PHE A 69 9.37 -0.11 4.40
C PHE A 69 10.26 -1.36 4.39
N ALA A 70 11.47 -1.21 4.93
CA ALA A 70 12.33 -2.33 5.27
C ALA A 70 12.15 -2.68 6.74
N LEU A 71 11.85 -3.95 7.02
CA LEU A 71 11.71 -4.48 8.38
C LEU A 71 12.83 -5.45 8.71
N ASP A 72 13.23 -5.48 9.98
CA ASP A 72 14.17 -6.46 10.52
C ASP A 72 13.58 -7.87 10.69
N THR A 73 12.26 -7.99 10.58
CA THR A 73 11.51 -9.24 10.76
C THR A 73 10.54 -9.49 9.60
N SER A 74 9.95 -10.68 9.57
CA SER A 74 8.71 -10.97 8.83
C SER A 74 7.53 -10.88 9.79
N LEU A 75 6.37 -10.51 9.26
CA LEU A 75 5.17 -10.30 10.08
C LEU A 75 4.28 -11.54 10.07
N GLU A 76 3.89 -11.99 11.26
CA GLU A 76 2.89 -13.04 11.45
C GLU A 76 1.48 -12.44 11.40
N LEU A 77 1.06 -12.09 10.18
CA LEU A 77 -0.25 -11.47 9.93
C LEU A 77 -1.00 -12.26 8.86
N LYS A 78 -2.29 -12.51 9.09
CA LYS A 78 -3.15 -13.28 8.19
C LYS A 78 -3.40 -12.55 6.87
N TYR A 79 -3.58 -13.31 5.80
CA TYR A 79 -4.10 -12.80 4.53
C TYR A 79 -5.40 -12.02 4.76
N GLY A 80 -5.52 -10.82 4.19
CA GLY A 80 -6.68 -9.96 4.35
C GLY A 80 -6.79 -9.22 5.69
N ALA A 81 -5.73 -9.15 6.50
CA ALA A 81 -5.68 -8.26 7.65
C ALA A 81 -5.81 -6.78 7.25
N ALA A 82 -6.31 -5.95 8.17
CA ALA A 82 -6.48 -4.52 7.94
C ALA A 82 -5.17 -3.74 8.09
N TYR A 83 -5.08 -2.57 7.45
CA TYR A 83 -3.91 -1.69 7.55
C TYR A 83 -3.53 -1.36 9.00
N GLN A 84 -4.51 -1.19 9.89
CA GLN A 84 -4.25 -0.87 11.29
C GLN A 84 -3.52 -2.02 12.02
N GLU A 85 -3.84 -3.28 11.71
CA GLU A 85 -3.14 -4.44 12.28
C GLU A 85 -1.70 -4.50 11.73
N LEU A 86 -1.53 -4.24 10.43
CA LEU A 86 -0.22 -4.18 9.79
C LEU A 86 0.66 -3.08 10.39
N ASP A 87 0.13 -1.86 10.52
CA ASP A 87 0.83 -0.69 11.09
C ASP A 87 1.30 -0.96 12.53
N GLN A 88 0.45 -1.60 13.35
CA GLN A 88 0.82 -2.04 14.69
C GLN A 88 1.96 -3.07 14.67
N MET A 89 1.88 -4.08 13.79
CA MET A 89 2.89 -5.12 13.68
C MET A 89 4.23 -4.61 13.12
N MET A 90 4.21 -3.52 12.34
CA MET A 90 5.42 -2.87 11.84
C MET A 90 6.13 -2.03 12.90
N SER A 91 5.41 -1.54 13.90
CA SER A 91 5.95 -0.66 14.93
C SER A 91 7.13 -1.31 15.67
N GLY A 92 8.26 -0.60 15.75
CA GLY A 92 9.49 -1.11 16.37
C GLY A 92 10.38 -1.94 15.46
N HIS A 93 9.92 -2.31 14.27
CA HIS A 93 10.65 -3.17 13.31
C HIS A 93 11.16 -2.44 12.07
N ILE A 94 10.77 -1.17 11.87
CA ILE A 94 11.13 -0.39 10.68
C ILE A 94 12.61 0.03 10.73
N LEU A 95 13.39 -0.48 9.79
CA LEU A 95 14.80 -0.15 9.58
C LEU A 95 14.99 1.05 8.64
N ALA A 96 14.17 1.12 7.59
CA ALA A 96 14.24 2.18 6.58
C ALA A 96 12.90 2.38 5.87
N ARG A 97 12.74 3.53 5.22
CA ARG A 97 11.57 3.91 4.44
C ARG A 97 12.00 4.59 3.14
N ALA A 98 11.28 4.30 2.06
CA ALA A 98 11.34 5.02 0.80
C ALA A 98 9.92 5.40 0.34
N GLU A 99 9.81 6.45 -0.46
CA GLU A 99 8.54 6.93 -0.99
C GLU A 99 8.63 7.24 -2.48
N LEU A 100 7.56 6.92 -3.20
CA LEU A 100 7.29 7.40 -4.54
C LEU A 100 5.88 8.01 -4.55
N VAL A 101 5.73 9.20 -5.12
CA VAL A 101 4.43 9.90 -5.18
C VAL A 101 3.95 9.98 -6.62
N GLY A 102 2.85 9.31 -6.92
CA GLY A 102 2.08 9.49 -8.14
C GLY A 102 1.01 10.57 -7.97
N ARG A 103 0.62 11.23 -9.05
CA ARG A 103 -0.52 12.15 -9.06
C ARG A 103 -1.52 11.72 -10.13
N TYR A 104 -2.79 11.77 -9.80
CA TYR A 104 -3.86 11.52 -10.76
C TYR A 104 -5.02 12.46 -10.49
N GLU A 105 -5.57 13.01 -11.56
CA GLU A 105 -6.78 13.81 -11.58
C GLU A 105 -7.73 13.19 -12.60
N ARG A 106 -8.98 13.00 -12.22
CA ARG A 106 -10.00 12.57 -13.17
C ARG A 106 -10.44 13.81 -13.97
N SER A 107 -10.16 13.84 -15.26
CA SER A 107 -10.68 14.89 -16.13
C SER A 107 -12.21 14.89 -16.07
N SER A 108 -12.80 16.04 -15.72
CA SER A 108 -14.24 16.26 -15.88
C SER A 108 -14.57 16.17 -17.37
N LEU A 109 -15.18 15.06 -17.78
CA LEU A 109 -15.81 14.96 -19.09
C LEU A 109 -17.31 15.21 -19.01
N TRP A 110 -17.78 16.13 -18.15
CA TRP A 110 -19.14 16.69 -18.17
C TRP A 110 -19.11 18.08 -17.55
#